data_AF-A0A965DJK9-F1
#
_entry.id   AF-A0A965DJK9-F1
#
_cell.length_a   1.000
_cell.length_b   1.000
_cell.length_c   1.000
_cell.angle_alpha   90.00
_cell.angle_beta   90.00
_cell.angle_gamma   90.00
#
_symmetry.space_group_name_H-M   'P 1'
#
loop_
_entity.id
_entity.type
_entity.pdbx_description
1 polymer ?
#
loop_
_entity_poly.entity_id
_entity_poly.type
_entity_poly.pdbx_seq_one_letter_code
_entity_poly.pdbx_strand_id
1 'polypeptide(L)' 'MYCNGIGLRQIERYTDVSHNSVINWVKEAATQLPEFLPIDTIPEVGELDKLQTFVGSKKRDLAMDWSESF' A
#
# COMPACT_ATOMS: atom_id res chain seq x y z
N MET A 1 11.49 8.92 -3.06
CA MET A 1 12.11 7.62 -3.40
C MET A 1 11.07 6.57 -3.76
N TYR A 2 10.16 6.18 -2.84
CA TYR A 2 9.12 5.16 -3.12
C TYR A 2 8.20 5.50 -4.31
N CYS A 3 7.63 6.71 -4.36
CA CYS A 3 6.74 7.14 -5.47
C CYS A 3 7.45 7.20 -6.83
N ASN A 4 8.79 7.23 -6.86
CA ASN A 4 9.58 7.21 -8.09
C ASN A 4 9.89 5.76 -8.55
N GLY A 5 9.28 4.75 -7.91
CA GLY A 5 9.44 3.34 -8.27
C GLY A 5 10.61 2.62 -7.60
N ILE A 6 11.33 3.25 -6.66
CA ILE A 6 12.44 2.58 -5.95
C ILE A 6 11.88 1.60 -4.90
N GLY A 7 12.33 0.35 -4.97
CA GLY A 7 11.93 -0.69 -4.02
C GLY A 7 12.38 -0.42 -2.58
N LEU A 8 11.58 -0.83 -1.60
CA LEU A 8 11.80 -0.52 -0.17
C LEU A 8 13.18 -0.95 0.37
N ARG A 9 13.68 -2.12 -0.05
CA ARG A 9 15.03 -2.60 0.31
C ARG A 9 16.15 -1.83 -0.40
N GLN A 10 15.87 -1.24 -1.56
CA GLN A 10 16.84 -0.42 -2.28
C GLN A 10 16.94 0.96 -1.63
N ILE A 11 15.82 1.51 -1.15
CA ILE A 11 15.81 2.74 -0.34
C ILE A 11 16.71 2.57 0.88
N GLU A 12 16.58 1.45 1.61
CA GLU A 12 17.44 1.13 2.74
C GLU A 12 18.93 1.17 2.38
N ARG A 13 19.33 0.58 1.25
CA ARG A 13 20.74 0.61 0.80
C ARG A 13 21.24 2.02 0.46
N TYR A 14 20.37 2.92 0.03
CA TYR A 14 20.75 4.29 -0.30
C TYR A 14 20.79 5.23 0.90
N THR A 15 19.92 5.00 1.89
CA THR A 15 19.74 5.92 3.02
C THR A 15 20.26 5.36 4.34
N ASP A 16 20.65 4.08 4.38
CA ASP A 16 21.00 3.33 5.59
C ASP A 16 19.87 3.31 6.65
N VAL A 17 18.62 3.49 6.19
CA VAL A 17 17.41 3.46 7.03
C VAL A 17 16.71 2.13 6.80
N SER A 18 16.37 1.41 7.88
CA SER A 18 15.65 0.14 7.79
C SER A 18 14.41 0.25 6.88
N HIS A 19 14.25 -0.70 5.95
CA HIS A 19 13.09 -0.75 5.07
C HIS A 19 11.76 -0.82 5.85
N ASN A 20 11.76 -1.35 7.07
CA ASN A 20 10.58 -1.35 7.95
C ASN A 20 10.16 0.07 8.35
N SER A 21 11.12 0.95 8.67
CA SER A 21 10.85 2.36 8.98
C SER A 21 10.27 3.08 7.75
N VAL A 22 10.84 2.81 6.57
CA VAL A 22 10.35 3.37 5.30
C VAL A 22 8.91 2.89 5.01
N ILE A 23 8.61 1.60 5.23
CA ILE A 23 7.24 1.07 5.10
C ILE A 23 6.28 1.82 6.03
N ASN A 24 6.67 2.05 7.28
CA ASN A 24 5.80 2.72 8.25
C ASN A 24 5.52 4.17 7.85
N TRP A 25 6.53 4.91 7.40
CA TRP A 25 6.33 6.27 6.89
C TRP A 25 5.44 6.33 5.65
N VAL A 26 5.60 5.37 4.73
CA VAL A 26 4.71 5.28 3.55
C VAL A 26 3.27 5.01 3.97
N LYS A 27 3.04 4.13 4.94
CA LYS A 27 1.69 3.87 5.48
C LYS A 27 1.10 5.10 6.14
N GLU A 28 1.87 5.79 6.98
CA GLU A 28 1.43 7.02 7.65
C GLU A 28 1.06 8.11 6.64
N ALA A 29 1.92 8.35 5.65
CA ALA A 29 1.63 9.28 4.56
C ALA A 29 0.37 8.86 3.77
N ALA A 30 0.17 7.57 3.52
CA ALA A 30 -1.03 7.08 2.83
C ALA A 30 -2.33 7.35 3.61
N THR A 31 -2.30 7.33 4.95
CA THR A 31 -3.49 7.64 5.77
C THR A 31 -3.91 9.11 5.71
N GLN A 32 -3.03 10.00 5.26
CA GLN A 32 -3.31 11.43 5.11
C GLN A 32 -3.93 11.76 3.74
N LEU A 33 -3.94 10.80 2.81
CA LEU A 33 -4.52 11.00 1.49
C LEU A 33 -6.06 10.96 1.57
N PRO A 34 -6.75 11.83 0.83
CA PRO A 34 -8.20 11.76 0.75
C PRO A 34 -8.63 10.47 0.04
N GLU A 35 -9.77 9.91 0.45
CA GLU A 35 -10.33 8.69 -0.15
C GLU A 35 -10.64 8.88 -1.65
N PHE A 36 -11.08 10.09 -2.02
CA PHE A 36 -11.30 10.50 -3.40
C PHE A 36 -10.50 11.76 -3.67
N LEU A 37 -9.88 11.82 -4.86
CA LEU A 37 -9.24 13.04 -5.31
C LEU A 37 -10.31 14.13 -5.49
N PRO A 38 -10.05 15.38 -5.09
CA PRO A 38 -10.94 16.49 -5.39
C PRO A 38 -11.04 16.65 -6.91
N ILE A 39 -12.27 16.61 -7.43
CA ILE A 39 -12.55 16.85 -8.85
C ILE A 39 -13.05 18.29 -8.94
N ASP A 40 -12.21 19.19 -9.44
CA ASP A 40 -12.56 20.61 -9.55
C ASP A 40 -13.57 20.87 -10.69
N THR A 41 -13.50 20.08 -11.76
CA THR A 41 -14.36 20.22 -12.95
C THR A 41 -14.69 18.86 -13.54
N ILE A 42 -15.95 18.65 -13.90
CA ILE A 42 -16.40 17.42 -14.59
C ILE A 42 -16.08 17.57 -16.08
N PRO A 43 -15.26 16.68 -16.67
CA PRO A 43 -14.94 16.75 -18.10
C PRO A 43 -16.14 16.30 -18.95
N GLU A 44 -16.29 16.88 -20.14
CA GLU A 44 -17.33 16.50 -21.11
C GLU A 44 -17.07 15.12 -21.74
N VAL A 45 -15.80 14.76 -21.92
CA VAL A 45 -15.33 13.46 -22.40
C VAL A 45 -14.19 12.98 -21.51
N GLY A 46 -14.24 11.72 -21.07
CA GLY A 46 -13.18 11.09 -20.26
C GLY A 46 -12.69 9.79 -20.90
N GLU A 47 -11.38 9.56 -20.86
CA GLU A 47 -10.78 8.29 -21.26
C GLU A 47 -10.73 7.33 -20.06
N LEU A 48 -11.14 6.08 -20.29
CA LEU A 48 -11.07 5.04 -19.27
C LEU A 48 -9.90 4.09 -19.57
N ASP A 49 -8.81 4.24 -18.82
CA ASP A 49 -7.69 3.30 -18.86
C ASP A 49 -7.83 2.20 -17.80
N LYS A 50 -7.33 0.99 -18.09
CA LYS A 50 -7.34 -0.15 -17.17
C LYS A 50 -5.95 -0.73 -17.02
N LEU A 51 -5.38 -0.59 -15.82
CA LEU A 51 -4.16 -1.28 -15.44
C LEU A 51 -4.46 -2.51 -14.59
N GLN A 52 -3.82 -3.64 -14.93
CA GLN A 52 -3.89 -4.87 -14.14
C GLN A 52 -2.61 -5.04 -13.32
N THR A 53 -2.76 -5.37 -12.04
CA THR A 53 -1.66 -5.75 -11.17
C THR A 53 -2.04 -6.93 -10.31
N PHE A 54 -1.05 -7.72 -9.90
CA PHE A 54 -1.27 -8.82 -8.98
C PHE A 54 -1.22 -8.30 -7.54
N VAL A 55 -2.30 -8.52 -6.78
CA VAL A 55 -2.35 -8.26 -5.34
C VAL A 55 -2.41 -9.60 -4.61
N GLY A 56 -1.30 -9.98 -3.99
CA GLY A 56 -1.23 -11.19 -3.18
C GLY A 56 -1.81 -10.97 -1.78
N SER A 57 -2.78 -11.78 -1.40
CA SER A 57 -3.30 -11.82 -0.02
C SER A 57 -2.47 -12.81 0.82
N LYS A 58 -1.78 -12.34 1.85
CA LYS A 58 -1.09 -13.23 2.79
C LYS A 58 -2.14 -13.99 3.62
N LYS A 59 -2.10 -15.32 3.61
CA LYS A 59 -2.94 -16.16 4.49
C LYS A 59 -2.63 -15.80 5.95
N ARG A 60 -3.68 -15.56 6.74
CA ARG A 60 -3.58 -15.47 8.19
C ARG A 60 -3.79 -16.88 8.74
N ASP A 61 -2.76 -17.48 9.32
CA ASP A 61 -2.94 -18.68 10.15
C ASP A 61 -3.66 -18.25 11.43
N LEU A 62 -5.00 -18.26 11.38
CA LEU A 62 -5.81 -18.27 12.58
C LEU A 62 -5.73 -19.68 13.13
N ALA A 63 -4.82 -19.92 14.08
CA ALA A 63 -4.90 -21.14 14.88
C ALA A 63 -6.29 -21.13 15.53
N MET A 64 -7.17 -22.03 15.08
CA MET A 64 -8.43 -22.32 15.76
C MET A 64 -8.07 -22.83 17.14
N ASP A 65 -8.42 -22.08 18.17
CA ASP A 65 -8.30 -22.49 19.56
C ASP A 65 -9.39 -23.56 19.80
N TRP A 66 -8.97 -24.83 19.86
CA TRP A 66 -9.87 -25.99 20.02
C TRP A 66 -10.20 -26.28 21.50
N SER A 67 -10.12 -25.29 22.41
CA SER A 67 -10.19 -25.56 23.85
C SER A 67 -11.58 -25.52 24.50
N GLU A 68 -12.67 -25.33 23.76
CA GLU A 68 -14.03 -25.29 24.35
C GLU A 68 -14.98 -26.27 23.65
N SER A 69 -14.73 -27.57 23.79
CA SER A 69 -15.71 -28.63 23.50
C SER A 69 -15.28 -29.96 24.16
N PHE A 70 -15.54 -30.10 25.46
CA PHE A 70 -15.72 -31.39 26.15
C PHE A 70 -16.80 -31.25 27.21
#